data_AF-A0A6N7PGG2-F1
#
_entry.id   AF-A0A6N7PGG2-F1
#
_cell.length_a   1.000
_cell.length_b   1.000
_cell.length_c   1.000
_cell.angle_alpha   90.00
_cell.angle_beta   90.00
_cell.angle_gamma   90.00
#
_symmetry.space_group_name_H-M   'P 1'
#
loop_
_entity.id
_entity.type
_entity.pdbx_description
1 polymer ?
#
loop_
_entity_poly.entity_id
_entity_poly.type
_entity_poly.pdbx_seq_one_letter_code
_entity_poly.pdbx_strand_id
1 'polypeptide(L)'
;MTEPDLQKAYEKHLLAAKALPASEVLPYRVDPDLALVNVSTCMKVVHDNEAAIPTHLPKVNLAALLALPELALATKYAALVVEQEIPNESQIRAKLSLARDLREKLLTVARGLAENGLVPQAEVDVIAAGRGLRDRAEDCVALAAFFRKHAQAIDGKHPLTVAQIDEAATVGSWLVATLRPADAPNKPSSGPSNAVDLRNRFATLLVRGHARLQMVAHYFHEEDWEERAPALNSRRVKRQNEGSNEDTPAPAAG
;
A
#
# COMPACT_ATOMS: atom_id res chain seq x y z
N MET A 1 6.15 0.86 27.50
CA MET A 1 6.57 -0.08 26.44
C MET A 1 6.91 0.76 25.24
N THR A 2 8.16 0.75 24.80
CA THR A 2 8.61 1.51 23.62
C THR A 2 7.98 0.90 22.37
N GLU A 3 7.34 1.71 21.53
CA GLU A 3 6.81 1.23 20.25
C GLU A 3 7.94 0.61 19.42
N PRO A 4 7.68 -0.49 18.70
CA PRO A 4 8.69 -1.11 17.85
C PRO A 4 9.13 -0.16 16.74
N ASP A 5 10.44 0.08 16.63
CA ASP A 5 11.03 0.92 15.58
C ASP A 5 11.26 0.09 14.30
N LEU A 6 10.36 0.27 13.34
CA LEU A 6 10.37 -0.46 12.08
C LEU A 6 11.60 -0.11 11.22
N GLN A 7 12.05 1.14 11.27
CA GLN A 7 13.20 1.59 10.48
C GLN A 7 14.49 0.97 11.01
N LYS A 8 14.66 0.96 12.33
CA LYS A 8 15.82 0.33 12.96
C LYS A 8 15.90 -1.16 12.65
N ALA A 9 14.77 -1.86 12.68
CA ALA A 9 14.69 -3.27 12.27
C ALA A 9 15.10 -3.46 10.81
N TYR A 10 14.64 -2.58 9.92
CA TYR A 10 15.03 -2.57 8.51
C TYR A 10 16.55 -2.38 8.32
N GLU A 11 17.13 -1.38 8.97
CA GLU A 11 18.56 -1.07 8.88
C GLU A 11 19.42 -2.25 9.34
N LYS A 12 19.03 -2.91 10.43
CA LYS A 12 19.73 -4.09 10.97
C LYS A 12 19.78 -5.26 9.98
N HIS A 13 18.70 -5.48 9.24
CA HIS A 13 18.57 -6.60 8.31
C HIS A 13 18.92 -6.26 6.85
N LEU A 14 19.22 -4.99 6.56
CA LEU A 14 19.47 -4.51 5.20
C LEU A 14 20.63 -5.23 4.51
N LEU A 15 21.73 -5.49 5.22
CA LEU A 15 22.88 -6.19 4.66
C LEU A 15 22.50 -7.61 4.20
N ALA A 16 21.73 -8.34 5.02
CA ALA A 16 21.27 -9.68 4.69
C ALA A 16 20.32 -9.68 3.47
N ALA A 17 19.42 -8.70 3.39
CA ALA A 17 18.53 -8.55 2.22
C ALA A 17 19.32 -8.26 0.94
N LYS A 18 20.34 -7.39 1.01
CA LYS A 18 21.22 -7.07 -0.13
C LYS A 18 22.09 -8.25 -0.56
N ALA A 19 22.50 -9.10 0.39
CA ALA A 19 23.33 -10.27 0.12
C ALA A 19 22.58 -11.39 -0.65
N LEU A 20 21.24 -11.37 -0.66
CA LEU A 20 20.45 -12.37 -1.38
C LEU A 20 20.72 -12.29 -2.91
N PRO A 21 21.00 -13.38 -3.62
CA PRO A 21 21.15 -13.31 -5.08
C PRO A 21 19.84 -12.93 -5.78
N ALA A 22 19.89 -12.16 -6.86
CA ALA A 22 18.68 -11.76 -7.60
C ALA A 22 17.87 -12.96 -8.12
N SER A 23 18.54 -14.06 -8.47
CA SER A 23 17.92 -15.33 -8.91
C SER A 23 17.11 -16.02 -7.82
N GLU A 24 17.31 -15.65 -6.57
CA GLU A 24 16.67 -16.25 -5.41
C GLU A 24 15.49 -15.43 -4.87
N VAL A 25 15.32 -14.20 -5.36
CA VAL A 25 14.28 -13.27 -4.93
C VAL A 25 12.92 -13.72 -5.44
N LEU A 26 11.99 -13.91 -4.50
CA LEU A 26 10.61 -14.26 -4.80
C LEU A 26 9.77 -13.00 -5.06
N PRO A 27 8.75 -13.07 -5.93
CA PRO A 27 7.75 -12.02 -6.04
C PRO A 27 7.06 -11.77 -4.70
N TYR A 28 6.91 -10.50 -4.32
CA TYR A 28 6.21 -10.12 -3.10
C TYR A 28 4.72 -10.46 -3.17
N ARG A 29 4.28 -11.36 -2.28
CA ARG A 29 2.89 -11.81 -2.15
C ARG A 29 2.46 -11.91 -0.69
N VAL A 30 3.10 -11.13 0.18
CA VAL A 30 2.90 -11.20 1.63
C VAL A 30 2.07 -10.00 2.09
N ASP A 31 1.08 -10.22 2.95
CA ASP A 31 0.45 -9.16 3.72
C ASP A 31 1.32 -8.91 4.97
N PRO A 32 2.00 -7.76 5.10
CA PRO A 32 3.01 -7.54 6.12
C PRO A 32 2.43 -7.50 7.54
N ASP A 33 1.16 -7.11 7.69
CA ASP A 33 0.48 -7.10 8.98
C ASP A 33 0.09 -8.51 9.42
N LEU A 34 -0.47 -9.31 8.50
CA LEU A 34 -0.74 -10.72 8.79
C LEU A 34 0.54 -11.50 9.08
N ALA A 35 1.60 -11.25 8.31
CA ALA A 35 2.89 -11.90 8.49
C ALA A 35 3.47 -11.64 9.88
N LEU A 36 3.41 -10.40 10.36
CA LEU A 36 3.88 -10.04 11.70
C LEU A 36 3.11 -10.81 12.80
N VAL A 37 1.78 -10.88 12.68
CA VAL A 37 0.92 -11.61 13.65
C VAL A 37 1.19 -13.11 13.62
N ASN A 38 1.28 -13.71 12.43
CA ASN A 38 1.47 -15.15 12.26
C ASN A 38 2.87 -15.59 12.71
N VAL A 39 3.91 -14.79 12.43
CA VAL A 39 5.26 -14.99 12.99
C VAL A 39 5.22 -14.94 14.51
N SER A 40 4.58 -13.93 15.09
CA SER A 40 4.48 -13.78 16.55
C SER A 40 3.75 -14.95 17.21
N THR A 41 2.71 -15.49 16.55
CA THR A 41 1.99 -16.68 17.00
C THR A 41 2.92 -17.90 17.02
N CYS A 42 3.69 -18.11 15.95
CA CYS A 42 4.61 -19.23 15.87
C CYS A 42 5.80 -19.13 16.83
N MET A 43 6.23 -17.92 17.19
CA MET A 43 7.34 -17.71 18.13
C MET A 43 7.09 -18.33 19.50
N LYS A 44 5.83 -18.53 19.90
CA LYS A 44 5.52 -19.23 21.15
C LYS A 44 6.18 -20.60 21.20
N VAL A 45 6.12 -21.36 20.09
CA VAL A 45 6.73 -22.69 20.03
C VAL A 45 8.24 -22.63 20.14
N VAL A 46 8.87 -21.62 19.53
CA VAL A 46 10.33 -21.42 19.62
C VAL A 46 10.74 -21.13 21.06
N HIS A 47 10.02 -20.23 21.75
CA HIS A 47 10.32 -19.88 23.13
C HIS A 47 10.08 -21.03 24.11
N ASP A 48 8.99 -21.77 23.96
CA ASP A 48 8.69 -22.93 24.80
C ASP A 48 9.77 -24.03 24.67
N ASN A 49 10.46 -24.10 23.53
CA ASN A 49 11.43 -25.16 23.21
C ASN A 49 12.87 -24.63 22.98
N GLU A 50 13.17 -23.39 23.40
CA GLU A 50 14.40 -22.69 23.02
C GLU A 50 15.67 -23.48 23.38
N ALA A 51 15.69 -24.08 24.57
CA ALA A 51 16.80 -24.90 25.05
C ALA A 51 16.92 -26.28 24.34
N ALA A 52 15.80 -26.81 23.81
CA ALA A 52 15.76 -28.12 23.16
C ALA A 52 16.11 -28.04 21.67
N ILE A 53 15.84 -26.91 21.01
CA ILE A 53 16.06 -26.72 19.56
C ILE A 53 17.49 -27.07 19.12
N PRO A 54 18.58 -26.62 19.78
CA PRO A 54 19.94 -26.93 19.34
C PRO A 54 20.27 -28.43 19.37
N THR A 55 19.70 -29.16 20.33
CA THR A 55 19.92 -30.62 20.49
C THR A 55 19.13 -31.41 19.47
N HIS A 56 17.84 -31.10 19.32
CA HIS A 56 16.92 -31.86 18.47
C HIS A 56 17.00 -31.46 16.99
N LEU A 57 17.29 -30.19 16.72
CA LEU A 57 17.33 -29.59 15.39
C LEU A 57 18.65 -28.83 15.17
N PRO A 58 19.82 -29.50 15.22
CA PRO A 58 21.14 -28.83 15.21
C PRO A 58 21.45 -28.05 13.92
N LYS A 59 20.73 -28.35 12.83
CA LYS A 59 20.86 -27.62 11.55
C LYS A 59 20.02 -26.33 11.51
N VAL A 60 19.17 -26.10 12.51
CA VAL A 60 18.38 -24.87 12.64
C VAL A 60 19.23 -23.82 13.31
N ASN A 61 19.36 -22.67 12.64
CA ASN A 61 19.98 -21.50 13.25
C ASN A 61 18.97 -20.83 14.19
N LEU A 62 19.06 -21.14 15.49
CA LEU A 62 18.17 -20.59 16.52
C LEU A 62 18.21 -19.05 16.56
N ALA A 63 19.40 -18.44 16.43
CA ALA A 63 19.52 -16.99 16.42
C ALA A 63 18.77 -16.35 15.24
N ALA A 64 18.77 -16.99 14.07
CA ALA A 64 18.00 -16.54 12.93
C ALA A 64 16.48 -16.67 13.15
N LEU A 65 16.02 -17.70 13.88
CA LEU A 65 14.61 -17.83 14.25
C LEU A 65 14.18 -16.76 15.23
N LEU A 66 14.97 -16.51 16.27
CA LEU A 66 14.70 -15.48 17.28
C LEU A 66 14.66 -14.07 16.67
N ALA A 67 15.35 -13.84 15.55
CA ALA A 67 15.32 -12.58 14.81
C ALA A 67 14.10 -12.41 13.89
N LEU A 68 13.24 -13.42 13.71
CA LEU A 68 12.13 -13.34 12.74
C LEU A 68 11.07 -12.28 13.04
N PRO A 69 10.68 -12.00 14.30
CA PRO A 69 9.77 -10.89 14.59
C PRO A 69 10.32 -9.54 14.12
N GLU A 70 11.62 -9.31 14.30
CA GLU A 70 12.30 -8.10 13.84
C GLU A 70 12.40 -8.07 12.31
N LEU A 71 12.67 -9.20 11.67
CA LEU A 71 12.65 -9.31 10.20
C LEU A 71 11.24 -9.06 9.62
N ALA A 72 10.17 -9.44 10.34
CA ALA A 72 8.81 -9.13 9.93
C ALA A 72 8.52 -7.61 9.99
N LEU A 73 8.98 -6.93 11.05
CA LEU A 73 8.91 -5.46 11.15
C LEU A 73 9.72 -4.77 10.04
N ALA A 74 10.93 -5.26 9.75
CA ALA A 74 11.76 -4.79 8.65
C ALA A 74 11.06 -4.95 7.28
N THR A 75 10.38 -6.08 7.07
CA THR A 75 9.61 -6.35 5.86
C THR A 75 8.42 -5.39 5.73
N LYS A 76 7.74 -5.08 6.84
CA LYS A 76 6.68 -4.07 6.87
C LYS A 76 7.20 -2.68 6.52
N TYR A 77 8.34 -2.26 7.08
CA TYR A 77 8.98 -0.99 6.70
C TYR A 77 9.28 -0.93 5.21
N ALA A 78 9.89 -1.98 4.65
CA ALA A 78 10.22 -2.04 3.22
C ALA A 78 8.96 -1.95 2.33
N ALA A 79 7.84 -2.52 2.78
CA ALA A 79 6.56 -2.38 2.08
C ALA A 79 6.05 -0.92 2.12
N LEU A 80 6.12 -0.26 3.27
CA LEU A 80 5.74 1.14 3.42
C LEU A 80 6.59 2.09 2.55
N VAL A 81 7.90 1.86 2.46
CA VAL A 81 8.78 2.65 1.58
C VAL A 81 8.36 2.51 0.11
N VAL A 82 8.02 1.31 -0.35
CA VAL A 82 7.52 1.11 -1.72
C VAL A 82 6.19 1.82 -1.94
N GLU A 83 5.28 1.78 -0.97
CA GLU A 83 3.99 2.49 -1.06
C GLU A 83 4.15 4.01 -1.09
N GLN A 84 5.19 4.55 -0.44
CA GLN A 84 5.52 5.97 -0.48
C GLN A 84 6.17 6.37 -1.81
N GLU A 85 7.03 5.52 -2.39
CA GLU A 85 7.74 5.81 -3.63
C GLU A 85 6.89 5.60 -4.90
N ILE A 86 5.97 4.62 -4.89
CA ILE A 86 5.19 4.24 -6.05
C ILE A 86 3.72 4.61 -5.82
N PRO A 87 3.19 5.61 -6.53
CA PRO A 87 1.77 5.91 -6.52
C PRO A 87 0.97 4.64 -6.86
N ASN A 88 0.17 4.17 -5.89
CA ASN A 88 -0.64 2.99 -6.14
C ASN A 88 -1.79 3.32 -7.13
N GLU A 89 -2.27 2.30 -7.85
CA GLU A 89 -3.25 2.52 -8.91
C GLU A 89 -4.58 3.10 -8.38
N SER A 90 -4.96 2.75 -7.14
CA SER A 90 -6.18 3.29 -6.52
C SER A 90 -6.06 4.78 -6.21
N GLN A 91 -4.89 5.25 -5.74
CA GLN A 91 -4.61 6.67 -5.53
C GLN A 91 -4.61 7.45 -6.84
N ILE A 92 -4.00 6.88 -7.90
CA ILE A 92 -4.04 7.48 -9.25
C ILE A 92 -5.49 7.61 -9.72
N ARG A 93 -6.29 6.54 -9.61
CA ARG A 93 -7.72 6.56 -9.99
C ARG A 93 -8.52 7.57 -9.18
N ALA A 94 -8.33 7.63 -7.86
CA ALA A 94 -9.02 8.57 -6.99
C ALA A 94 -8.69 10.02 -7.38
N LYS A 95 -7.41 10.34 -7.61
CA LYS A 95 -6.99 11.67 -8.04
C LYS A 95 -7.47 12.02 -9.45
N LEU A 96 -7.52 11.06 -10.37
CA LEU A 96 -8.10 11.26 -11.71
C LEU A 96 -9.60 11.57 -11.67
N SER A 97 -10.34 10.95 -10.76
CA SER A 97 -11.76 11.26 -10.53
C SER A 97 -11.91 12.67 -9.96
N LEU A 98 -11.16 12.99 -8.91
CA LEU A 98 -11.19 14.32 -8.31
C LEU A 98 -10.79 15.43 -9.31
N ALA A 99 -9.76 15.19 -10.13
CA ALA A 99 -9.36 16.12 -11.19
C ALA A 99 -10.46 16.34 -12.23
N ARG A 100 -11.24 15.30 -12.56
CA ARG A 100 -12.38 15.44 -13.49
C ARG A 100 -13.41 16.40 -12.92
N ASP A 101 -13.80 16.16 -11.67
CA ASP A 101 -14.87 16.90 -11.02
C ASP A 101 -14.45 18.37 -10.78
N LEU A 102 -13.20 18.59 -10.36
CA LEU A 102 -12.63 19.94 -10.24
C LEU A 102 -12.54 20.65 -11.59
N ARG A 103 -12.03 19.99 -12.64
CA ARG A 103 -11.93 20.57 -13.98
C ARG A 103 -13.30 21.00 -14.50
N GLU A 104 -14.29 20.13 -14.40
CA GLU A 104 -15.65 20.41 -14.88
C GLU A 104 -16.23 21.64 -14.16
N LYS A 105 -16.09 21.70 -12.84
CA LYS A 105 -16.58 22.81 -12.02
C LYS A 105 -15.88 24.13 -12.38
N LEU A 106 -14.54 24.14 -12.39
CA LEU A 106 -13.75 25.34 -12.67
C LEU A 106 -13.97 25.82 -14.11
N LEU A 107 -14.01 24.92 -15.09
CA LEU A 107 -14.20 25.26 -16.49
C LEU A 107 -15.60 25.81 -16.77
N THR A 108 -16.64 25.25 -16.12
CA THR A 108 -18.02 25.76 -16.22
C THR A 108 -18.10 27.22 -15.77
N VAL A 109 -17.49 27.53 -14.62
CA VAL A 109 -17.43 28.90 -14.10
C VAL A 109 -16.60 29.81 -15.01
N ALA A 110 -15.43 29.34 -15.48
CA ALA A 110 -14.57 30.12 -16.37
C ALA A 110 -15.27 30.50 -17.68
N ARG A 111 -16.04 29.58 -18.26
CA ARG A 111 -16.89 29.85 -19.45
C ARG A 111 -17.93 30.91 -19.17
N GLY A 112 -18.68 30.78 -18.07
CA GLY A 112 -19.67 31.78 -17.69
C GLY A 112 -19.05 33.17 -17.49
N LEU A 113 -17.87 33.27 -16.88
CA LEU A 113 -17.14 34.54 -16.74
C LEU A 113 -16.72 35.12 -18.09
N ALA A 114 -16.26 34.27 -19.02
CA ALA A 114 -15.83 34.68 -20.35
C ALA A 114 -16.99 35.14 -21.24
N GLU A 115 -18.12 34.43 -21.21
CA GLU A 115 -19.35 34.79 -21.93
C GLU A 115 -19.89 36.17 -21.48
N ASN A 116 -19.65 36.55 -20.22
CA ASN A 116 -19.99 37.85 -19.67
C ASN A 116 -18.89 38.92 -19.85
N GLY A 117 -17.82 38.62 -20.59
CA GLY A 117 -16.74 39.55 -20.90
C GLY A 117 -15.85 39.92 -19.71
N LEU A 118 -15.90 39.17 -18.61
CA LEU A 118 -15.11 39.44 -17.40
C LEU A 118 -13.66 38.94 -17.52
N VAL A 119 -13.43 37.97 -18.42
CA VAL A 119 -12.14 37.33 -18.69
C VAL A 119 -12.06 36.96 -20.18
N PRO A 120 -10.85 36.78 -20.75
CA PRO A 120 -10.70 36.49 -22.18
C PRO A 120 -11.22 35.09 -22.57
N GLN A 121 -12.17 35.02 -23.50
CA GLN A 121 -12.69 33.77 -24.05
C GLN A 121 -11.58 32.86 -24.63
N ALA A 122 -10.63 33.46 -25.35
CA ALA A 122 -9.54 32.72 -25.97
C ALA A 122 -8.68 31.93 -24.95
N GLU A 123 -8.49 32.45 -23.74
CA GLU A 123 -7.74 31.73 -22.69
C GLU A 123 -8.54 30.51 -22.19
N VAL A 124 -9.85 30.65 -22.02
CA VAL A 124 -10.74 29.56 -21.59
C VAL A 124 -10.84 28.47 -22.66
N ASP A 125 -10.90 28.85 -23.94
CA ASP A 125 -10.99 27.91 -25.07
C ASP A 125 -9.72 27.06 -25.20
N VAL A 126 -8.54 27.66 -25.00
CA VAL A 126 -7.26 26.94 -25.00
C VAL A 126 -7.25 25.86 -23.91
N ILE A 127 -7.71 26.20 -22.71
CA ILE A 127 -7.79 25.22 -21.60
C ILE A 127 -8.88 24.17 -21.88
N ALA A 128 -9.99 24.54 -22.52
CA ALA A 128 -11.06 23.59 -22.81
C ALA A 128 -10.68 22.54 -23.87
N ALA A 129 -9.67 22.82 -24.71
CA ALA A 129 -9.30 21.99 -25.85
C ALA A 129 -8.64 20.65 -25.48
N GLY A 130 -8.10 20.54 -24.25
CA GLY A 130 -7.42 19.34 -23.75
C GLY A 130 -8.28 18.07 -23.83
N ARG A 131 -7.72 16.98 -24.37
CA ARG A 131 -8.36 15.68 -24.52
C ARG A 131 -7.47 14.56 -23.99
N GLY A 132 -7.69 14.19 -22.73
CA GLY A 132 -7.04 13.01 -22.13
C GLY A 132 -6.91 13.09 -20.63
N LEU A 133 -6.30 12.06 -20.03
CA LEU A 133 -6.03 12.04 -18.59
C LEU A 133 -4.94 13.05 -18.20
N ARG A 134 -3.90 13.18 -19.03
CA ARG A 134 -2.81 14.13 -18.82
C ARG A 134 -3.29 15.56 -19.05
N ASP A 135 -3.96 15.82 -20.17
CA ASP A 135 -4.54 17.12 -20.48
C ASP A 135 -5.50 17.58 -19.37
N ARG A 136 -6.34 16.68 -18.82
CA ARG A 136 -7.18 17.00 -17.66
C ARG A 136 -6.37 17.48 -16.46
N ALA A 137 -5.22 16.87 -16.18
CA ALA A 137 -4.35 17.27 -15.09
C ALA A 137 -3.71 18.64 -15.35
N GLU A 138 -3.26 18.88 -16.59
CA GLU A 138 -2.71 20.17 -17.02
C GLU A 138 -3.78 21.28 -16.97
N ASP A 139 -5.02 20.97 -17.38
CA ASP A 139 -6.16 21.88 -17.31
C ASP A 139 -6.51 22.26 -15.86
N CYS A 140 -6.41 21.35 -14.89
CA CYS A 140 -6.59 21.69 -13.48
C CYS A 140 -5.57 22.74 -13.01
N VAL A 141 -4.30 22.59 -13.42
CA VAL A 141 -3.23 23.56 -13.10
C VAL A 141 -3.49 24.89 -13.82
N ALA A 142 -3.86 24.84 -15.10
CA ALA A 142 -4.12 26.02 -15.91
C ALA A 142 -5.35 26.80 -15.41
N LEU A 143 -6.44 26.12 -15.06
CA LEU A 143 -7.63 26.74 -14.46
C LEU A 143 -7.30 27.39 -13.12
N ALA A 144 -6.53 26.71 -12.26
CA ALA A 144 -6.13 27.30 -10.99
C ALA A 144 -5.28 28.57 -11.18
N ALA A 145 -4.33 28.54 -12.11
CA ALA A 145 -3.54 29.71 -12.49
C ALA A 145 -4.41 30.82 -13.10
N PHE A 146 -5.39 30.47 -13.93
CA PHE A 146 -6.34 31.39 -14.56
C PHE A 146 -7.17 32.15 -13.51
N PHE A 147 -7.76 31.45 -12.55
CA PHE A 147 -8.53 32.10 -11.48
C PHE A 147 -7.66 33.00 -10.61
N ARG A 148 -6.41 32.61 -10.32
CA ARG A 148 -5.46 33.46 -9.58
C ARG A 148 -5.06 34.70 -10.38
N LYS A 149 -4.78 34.54 -11.68
CA LYS A 149 -4.42 35.64 -12.59
C LYS A 149 -5.52 36.68 -12.70
N HIS A 150 -6.78 36.24 -12.76
CA HIS A 150 -7.94 37.12 -12.96
C HIS A 150 -8.69 37.46 -11.66
N ALA A 151 -8.16 37.10 -10.49
CA ALA A 151 -8.85 37.20 -9.20
C ALA A 151 -9.49 38.58 -8.95
N GLN A 152 -8.78 39.67 -9.24
CA GLN A 152 -9.28 41.03 -9.05
C GLN A 152 -10.49 41.35 -9.95
N ALA A 153 -10.51 40.85 -11.19
CA ALA A 153 -11.59 41.14 -12.15
C ALA A 153 -12.88 40.37 -11.83
N ILE A 154 -12.76 39.21 -11.19
CA ILE A 154 -13.83 38.24 -10.95
C ILE A 154 -14.25 38.14 -9.47
N ASP A 155 -13.68 38.98 -8.61
CA ASP A 155 -13.97 39.01 -7.18
C ASP A 155 -15.49 39.18 -6.93
N GLY A 156 -16.04 38.31 -6.08
CA GLY A 156 -17.48 38.24 -5.80
C GLY A 156 -18.38 37.81 -6.96
N LYS A 157 -17.83 37.44 -8.13
CA LYS A 157 -18.62 37.11 -9.34
C LYS A 157 -18.68 35.61 -9.65
N HIS A 158 -18.12 34.77 -8.78
CA HIS A 158 -18.16 33.32 -8.93
C HIS A 158 -18.32 32.59 -7.58
N PRO A 159 -18.86 31.36 -7.57
CA PRO A 159 -19.06 30.60 -6.34
C PRO A 159 -17.84 29.77 -5.89
N LEU A 160 -16.74 29.77 -6.64
CA LEU A 160 -15.55 28.96 -6.31
C LEU A 160 -14.83 29.49 -5.08
N THR A 161 -14.41 28.57 -4.22
CA THR A 161 -13.59 28.88 -3.05
C THR A 161 -12.09 28.82 -3.40
N VAL A 162 -11.27 29.55 -2.64
CA VAL A 162 -9.81 29.47 -2.74
C VAL A 162 -9.32 28.03 -2.55
N ALA A 163 -9.92 27.29 -1.60
CA ALA A 163 -9.60 25.89 -1.36
C ALA A 163 -9.82 25.00 -2.60
N GLN A 164 -10.88 25.22 -3.39
CA GLN A 164 -11.13 24.46 -4.62
C GLN A 164 -10.11 24.77 -5.72
N ILE A 165 -9.69 26.02 -5.81
CA ILE A 165 -8.65 26.48 -6.75
C ILE A 165 -7.30 25.85 -6.37
N ASP A 166 -6.96 25.85 -5.09
CA ASP A 166 -5.72 25.27 -4.57
C ASP A 166 -5.69 23.74 -4.68
N GLU A 167 -6.83 23.09 -4.45
CA GLU A 167 -6.99 21.65 -4.64
C GLU A 167 -6.79 21.26 -6.10
N ALA A 168 -7.35 22.01 -7.06
CA ALA A 168 -7.13 21.79 -8.49
C ALA A 168 -5.65 21.90 -8.86
N ALA A 169 -4.95 22.93 -8.38
CA ALA A 169 -3.51 23.07 -8.61
C ALA A 169 -2.71 21.88 -8.03
N THR A 170 -3.05 21.45 -6.81
CA THR A 170 -2.35 20.38 -6.11
C THR A 170 -2.55 19.03 -6.78
N VAL A 171 -3.81 18.66 -7.07
CA VAL A 171 -4.17 17.40 -7.72
C VAL A 171 -3.65 17.36 -9.15
N GLY A 172 -3.81 18.45 -9.90
CA GLY A 172 -3.30 18.57 -11.27
C GLY A 172 -1.77 18.39 -11.32
N SER A 173 -1.02 19.13 -10.49
CA SER A 173 0.45 19.04 -10.47
C SER A 173 0.95 17.64 -10.13
N TRP A 174 0.32 16.99 -9.14
CA TRP A 174 0.67 15.62 -8.77
C TRP A 174 0.42 14.64 -9.93
N LEU A 175 -0.71 14.76 -10.62
CA LEU A 175 -1.04 13.91 -11.77
C LEU A 175 -0.12 14.18 -12.97
N VAL A 176 0.25 15.43 -13.24
CA VAL A 176 1.21 15.78 -14.30
C VAL A 176 2.58 15.12 -14.05
N ALA A 177 3.02 15.09 -12.78
CA ALA A 177 4.27 14.43 -12.37
C ALA A 177 4.18 12.90 -12.40
N THR A 178 3.00 12.34 -12.12
CA THR A 178 2.79 10.89 -11.98
C THR A 178 2.44 10.21 -13.31
N LEU A 179 1.64 10.86 -14.16
CA LEU A 179 1.14 10.31 -15.41
C LEU A 179 2.20 10.42 -16.49
N ARG A 180 2.47 9.30 -17.15
CA ARG A 180 3.36 9.25 -18.31
C ARG A 180 2.67 9.85 -19.55
N PRO A 181 3.38 10.65 -20.37
CA PRO A 181 2.85 11.08 -21.67
C PRO A 181 2.56 9.87 -22.57
N ALA A 182 1.47 9.92 -23.34
CA ALA A 182 1.07 8.83 -24.24
C ALA A 182 2.13 8.57 -25.34
N ASP A 183 2.80 9.62 -25.80
CA ASP A 183 3.81 9.55 -26.87
C ASP A 183 5.22 9.26 -26.34
N ALA A 184 5.38 9.02 -25.03
CA ALA A 184 6.68 8.70 -24.47
C ALA A 184 7.12 7.30 -24.96
N PRO A 185 8.28 7.18 -25.63
CA PRO A 185 8.75 5.90 -26.17
C PRO A 185 8.82 4.87 -25.04
N ASN A 186 8.28 3.67 -25.25
CA ASN A 186 8.32 2.60 -24.26
C ASN A 186 9.75 2.40 -23.76
N LYS A 187 10.00 2.81 -22.51
CA LYS A 187 11.27 2.50 -21.87
C LYS A 187 11.32 0.98 -21.76
N PRO A 188 12.41 0.31 -22.17
CA PRO A 188 12.58 -1.10 -21.80
C PRO A 188 12.35 -1.18 -20.29
N SER A 189 11.63 -2.20 -19.83
CA SER A 189 11.35 -2.42 -18.42
C SER A 189 12.68 -2.33 -17.66
N SER A 190 12.99 -1.16 -17.11
CA SER A 190 13.99 -1.06 -16.06
C SER A 190 13.39 -1.95 -15.00
N GLY A 191 14.12 -2.96 -14.56
CA GLY A 191 13.66 -3.89 -13.54
C GLY A 191 13.09 -3.17 -12.30
N PRO A 192 12.58 -3.93 -11.31
CA PRO A 192 11.97 -3.34 -10.14
C PRO A 192 12.83 -2.19 -9.57
N SER A 193 12.18 -1.09 -9.14
CA SER A 193 12.91 -0.01 -8.45
C SER A 193 13.69 -0.60 -7.28
N ASN A 194 14.75 0.09 -6.84
CA ASN A 194 15.57 -0.39 -5.72
C ASN A 194 14.71 -0.69 -4.47
N ALA A 195 13.69 0.13 -4.17
CA ALA A 195 12.77 -0.15 -3.07
C ALA A 195 11.94 -1.41 -3.30
N VAL A 196 11.42 -1.65 -4.52
CA VAL A 196 10.66 -2.87 -4.85
C VAL A 196 11.54 -4.11 -4.74
N ASP A 197 12.76 -4.04 -5.26
CA ASP A 197 13.74 -5.15 -5.16
C ASP A 197 14.07 -5.46 -3.70
N LEU A 198 14.36 -4.44 -2.89
CA LEU A 198 14.62 -4.59 -1.46
C LEU A 198 13.41 -5.18 -0.71
N ARG A 199 12.19 -4.68 -0.94
CA ARG A 199 10.97 -5.26 -0.36
C ARG A 199 10.81 -6.74 -0.70
N ASN A 200 11.04 -7.12 -1.96
CA ASN A 200 10.95 -8.51 -2.39
C ASN A 200 12.01 -9.38 -1.70
N ARG A 201 13.23 -8.87 -1.51
CA ARG A 201 14.31 -9.56 -0.76
C ARG A 201 13.95 -9.77 0.71
N PHE A 202 13.45 -8.74 1.38
CA PHE A 202 12.96 -8.83 2.76
C PHE A 202 11.86 -9.88 2.91
N ALA A 203 10.86 -9.84 2.04
CA ALA A 203 9.79 -10.84 2.04
C ALA A 203 10.30 -12.25 1.73
N THR A 204 11.30 -12.40 0.87
CA THR A 204 11.92 -13.70 0.59
C THR A 204 12.60 -14.27 1.83
N LEU A 205 13.38 -13.45 2.54
CA LEU A 205 14.01 -13.86 3.80
C LEU A 205 12.95 -14.24 4.84
N LEU A 206 11.89 -13.46 4.95
CA LEU A 206 10.79 -13.73 5.89
C LEU A 206 10.06 -15.03 5.56
N VAL A 207 9.71 -15.28 4.31
CA VAL A 207 9.05 -16.53 3.86
C VAL A 207 9.93 -17.74 4.17
N ARG A 208 11.23 -17.66 3.88
CA ARG A 208 12.18 -18.75 4.17
C ARG A 208 12.34 -18.99 5.67
N GLY A 209 12.45 -17.92 6.46
CA GLY A 209 12.53 -18.01 7.91
C GLY A 209 11.25 -18.58 8.52
N HIS A 210 10.08 -18.16 8.04
CA HIS A 210 8.79 -18.68 8.50
C HIS A 210 8.62 -20.17 8.16
N ALA A 211 9.08 -20.62 7.00
CA ALA A 211 9.08 -22.06 6.70
C ALA A 211 9.93 -22.87 7.70
N ARG A 212 11.02 -22.29 8.22
CA ARG A 212 11.81 -22.90 9.30
C ARG A 212 11.09 -22.88 10.63
N LEU A 213 10.35 -21.82 10.95
CA LEU A 213 9.47 -21.78 12.12
C LEU A 213 8.42 -22.90 12.08
N GLN A 214 7.74 -23.07 10.94
CA GLN A 214 6.76 -24.13 10.77
C GLN A 214 7.37 -25.53 10.90
N MET A 215 8.60 -25.73 10.41
CA MET A 215 9.34 -26.97 10.60
C MET A 215 9.65 -27.26 12.08
N VAL A 216 10.05 -26.23 12.85
CA VAL A 216 10.24 -26.37 14.32
C VAL A 216 8.92 -26.72 14.99
N ALA A 217 7.83 -26.06 14.61
CA ALA A 217 6.53 -26.35 15.17
C ALA A 217 6.05 -27.76 14.87
N HIS A 218 6.21 -28.22 13.64
CA HIS A 218 5.89 -29.59 13.25
C HIS A 218 6.66 -30.62 14.09
N TYR A 219 7.94 -30.37 14.38
CA TYR A 219 8.76 -31.28 15.17
C TYR A 219 8.29 -31.41 16.63
N PHE A 220 7.96 -30.30 17.29
CA PHE A 220 7.55 -30.33 18.71
C PHE A 220 6.05 -30.58 18.92
N HIS A 221 5.24 -30.45 17.86
CA HIS A 221 3.77 -30.48 17.92
C HIS A 221 3.17 -31.19 16.69
N GLU A 222 3.52 -32.46 16.48
CA GLU A 222 3.20 -33.21 15.25
C GLU A 222 1.73 -33.13 14.80
N GLU A 223 0.78 -33.19 15.74
CA GLU A 223 -0.66 -33.23 15.45
C GLU A 223 -1.29 -31.85 15.25
N ASP A 224 -0.88 -30.83 16.01
CA ASP A 224 -1.53 -29.51 16.07
C ASP A 224 -0.63 -28.34 15.61
N TRP A 225 0.49 -28.64 14.93
CA TRP A 225 1.45 -27.62 14.51
C TRP A 225 0.87 -26.53 13.61
N GLU A 226 -0.11 -26.82 12.76
CA GLU A 226 -0.71 -25.81 11.86
C GLU A 226 -1.48 -24.73 12.63
N GLU A 227 -2.06 -25.08 13.79
CA GLU A 227 -2.73 -24.11 14.65
C GLU A 227 -1.73 -23.21 15.36
N ARG A 228 -0.56 -23.76 15.72
CA ARG A 228 0.53 -23.08 16.43
C ARG A 228 1.43 -22.28 15.50
N ALA A 229 1.57 -22.73 14.25
CA ALA A 229 2.43 -22.16 13.22
C ALA A 229 1.65 -22.01 11.91
N PRO A 230 0.63 -21.14 11.90
CA PRO A 230 -0.25 -21.00 10.76
C PRO A 230 0.51 -20.44 9.55
N ALA A 231 0.01 -20.67 8.32
CA ALA A 231 0.66 -20.15 7.13
C ALA A 231 0.80 -18.61 7.18
N LEU A 232 1.90 -18.07 6.63
CA LEU A 232 2.29 -16.66 6.80
C LEU A 232 1.18 -15.66 6.41
N ASN A 233 0.38 -15.97 5.39
CA ASN A 233 -0.73 -15.14 4.91
C ASN A 233 -2.12 -15.59 5.37
N SER A 234 -2.19 -16.57 6.27
CA SER A 234 -3.48 -17.07 6.74
C SER A 234 -4.20 -16.02 7.57
N ARG A 235 -5.51 -15.93 7.37
CA ARG A 235 -6.43 -15.19 8.24
C ARG A 235 -7.15 -16.22 9.09
N ARG A 236 -7.12 -16.09 10.41
CA ARG A 236 -8.02 -16.88 11.27
C ARG A 236 -9.46 -16.45 10.99
N VAL A 237 -10.20 -17.25 10.25
CA VAL A 237 -11.66 -17.11 10.17
C VAL A 237 -12.19 -17.57 11.53
N LYS A 238 -12.84 -16.65 12.26
CA LYS A 238 -13.54 -17.02 13.49
C LYS A 238 -14.63 -18.02 13.08
N ARG A 239 -14.50 -19.30 13.43
CA ARG A 239 -15.64 -20.22 13.40
C ARG A 239 -16.70 -19.57 14.30
N GLN A 240 -17.81 -19.12 13.71
CA GLN A 240 -19.00 -18.87 14.52
C GLN A 240 -19.36 -20.22 15.14
N ASN A 241 -19.39 -20.29 16.47
CA ASN A 241 -19.92 -21.44 17.18
C ASN A 241 -21.38 -21.61 16.75
N GLU A 242 -21.67 -22.56 15.87
CA GLU A 242 -22.98 -23.19 15.81
C GLU A 242 -23.10 -24.06 17.07
N GLY A 243 -23.87 -23.60 18.05
CA GLY A 243 -24.05 -24.38 19.28
C GLY A 243 -24.83 -23.67 20.38
N SER A 244 -26.13 -23.43 20.15
CA SER A 244 -27.18 -23.65 21.15
C SER A 244 -28.57 -23.40 20.52
N ASN A 245 -29.07 -24.34 19.72
CA ASN A 245 -30.52 -24.53 19.64
C ASN A 245 -30.86 -25.54 20.74
N GLU A 246 -31.25 -25.01 21.89
CA GLU A 246 -31.90 -25.76 22.96
C GLU A 246 -33.23 -26.35 22.45
N ASP A 247 -33.54 -27.50 23.05
CA ASP A 247 -34.66 -28.39 22.82
C ASP A 247 -36.02 -27.71 22.53
N THR A 248 -36.66 -28.13 21.44
CA THR A 248 -38.12 -28.06 21.33
C THR A 248 -38.68 -29.46 21.61
N PRO A 249 -39.49 -29.68 22.66
CA PRO A 249 -40.09 -30.98 22.89
C PRO A 249 -41.16 -31.29 21.84
N ALA A 250 -41.20 -32.53 21.40
CA ALA A 250 -42.17 -33.05 20.43
C ALA A 250 -43.61 -32.90 20.93
N PRO A 251 -44.60 -32.64 20.05
CA PRO A 251 -45.99 -32.54 20.46
C PRO A 251 -46.51 -33.94 20.83
N ALA A 252 -47.13 -34.04 22.00
CA ALA A 252 -47.89 -35.22 22.40
C ALA A 252 -49.15 -35.33 21.52
N ALA A 253 -49.36 -36.51 20.95
CA ALA A 253 -50.62 -36.91 20.36
C ALA A 253 -51.65 -37.20 21.47
N GLY A 254 -52.85 -36.63 21.37
CA GLY A 254 -53.98 -36.85 22.28
C GLY A 254 -55.03 -35.77 22.13
#